data_AF-A0A9Q3V8L9-F1
#
_entry.id   AF-A0A9Q3V8L9-F1
#
_cell.length_a   1.000
_cell.length_b   1.000
_cell.length_c   1.000
_cell.angle_alpha   90.00
_cell.angle_beta   90.00
_cell.angle_gamma   90.00
#
_symmetry.space_group_name_H-M   'P 1'
#
loop_
_entity.id
_entity.type
_entity.pdbx_description
1 polymer ?
#
loop_
_entity_poly.entity_id
_entity_poly.type
_entity_poly.pdbx_seq_one_letter_code
_entity_poly.pdbx_strand_id
1 'polypeptide(L)'
;MIVTNKNNMGISGNNALSPQEIPLKSGEKARKKDLQKLRKQNVNKNKQKAIKRKAGILRMIIFCFAVAVILVYRYSLIYNMEKNISEVKKDISSVVAENENLKIGLLKYDNIKVIEDKASKELNMIPKSSTNIQYINLNKKNFKDVSNVEKKERNNIFKKIKEILF
;
A
#
# COMPACT_ATOMS: atom_id res chain seq x y z
N MET A 1 -78.03 66.70 5.87
CA MET A 1 -77.23 66.31 4.69
C MET A 1 -75.77 66.27 5.13
N ILE A 2 -75.18 65.09 5.28
CA ILE A 2 -73.73 64.93 5.54
C ILE A 2 -73.15 64.30 4.28
N VAL A 3 -72.21 65.02 3.67
CA VAL A 3 -71.56 64.67 2.40
C VAL A 3 -70.59 63.52 2.65
N THR A 4 -70.89 62.34 2.12
CA THR A 4 -69.96 61.20 2.11
C THR A 4 -68.98 61.32 0.95
N ASN A 5 -67.70 61.53 1.25
CA ASN A 5 -66.62 61.45 0.27
C ASN A 5 -66.31 59.97 -0.04
N LYS A 6 -66.36 59.62 -1.33
CA LYS A 6 -66.36 58.25 -1.89
C LYS A 6 -64.95 57.65 -2.10
N ASN A 7 -63.90 58.22 -1.52
CA ASN A 7 -62.53 57.89 -1.95
C ASN A 7 -61.60 57.33 -0.86
N ASN A 8 -62.08 56.49 0.06
CA ASN A 8 -61.19 55.61 0.85
C ASN A 8 -61.95 54.43 1.47
N MET A 9 -62.38 53.50 0.63
CA MET A 9 -62.96 52.23 1.05
C MET A 9 -61.84 51.20 1.21
N GLY A 10 -61.15 51.29 2.34
CA GLY A 10 -60.19 50.31 2.83
C GLY A 10 -60.54 49.96 4.28
N ILE A 11 -61.71 49.35 4.48
CA ILE A 11 -62.14 48.90 5.81
C ILE A 11 -61.36 47.62 6.14
N SER A 12 -60.28 47.80 6.89
CA SER A 12 -59.70 46.74 7.72
C SER A 12 -60.04 47.08 9.18
N GLY A 13 -60.72 46.17 9.88
CA GLY A 13 -61.04 46.27 11.32
C GLY A 13 -59.77 46.49 12.17
N ASN A 14 -59.82 46.95 13.42
CA ASN A 14 -60.84 46.95 14.47
C ASN A 14 -61.04 48.41 14.97
N ASN A 15 -62.28 48.92 14.98
CA ASN A 15 -62.62 50.26 15.51
C ASN A 15 -62.83 50.29 17.04
N ALA A 16 -62.39 49.25 17.76
CA ALA A 16 -62.37 49.30 19.22
C ALA A 16 -61.42 50.41 19.67
N LEU A 17 -61.93 51.28 20.56
CA LEU A 17 -61.12 52.25 21.27
C LEU A 17 -59.93 51.51 21.89
N SER A 18 -58.70 51.94 21.59
CA SER A 18 -57.51 51.36 22.21
C SER A 18 -57.68 51.47 23.74
N PRO A 19 -57.43 50.38 24.50
CA PRO A 19 -57.55 50.42 25.95
C PRO A 19 -56.70 51.56 26.50
N GLN A 20 -57.29 52.37 27.38
CA GLN A 20 -56.55 53.46 28.01
C GLN A 20 -55.42 52.85 28.85
N GLU A 21 -54.18 53.11 28.44
CA GLU A 21 -53.00 52.62 29.15
C GLU A 21 -52.91 53.32 30.50
N ILE A 22 -53.21 52.61 31.58
CA ILE A 22 -52.95 53.10 32.93
C ILE A 22 -51.43 53.19 33.09
N PRO A 23 -50.84 54.38 33.34
CA PRO A 23 -49.41 54.51 33.47
C PRO A 23 -48.95 53.76 34.71
N LEU A 24 -48.24 52.65 34.49
CA LEU A 24 -47.57 51.89 35.55
C LEU A 24 -46.73 52.84 36.40
N LYS A 25 -46.80 52.70 37.73
CA LYS A 25 -45.98 53.50 38.66
C LYS A 25 -44.50 53.33 38.29
N SER A 26 -43.68 54.37 38.43
CA SER A 26 -42.27 54.38 37.98
C SER A 26 -41.47 53.13 38.42
N GLY A 27 -41.70 52.66 39.65
CA GLY A 27 -41.07 51.43 40.18
C GLY A 27 -41.52 50.12 39.49
N GLU A 28 -42.76 50.04 38.99
CA GLU A 28 -43.28 48.87 38.27
C GLU A 28 -42.71 48.78 36.85
N LYS A 29 -42.47 49.92 36.20
CA LYS A 29 -41.81 49.98 34.88
C LYS A 29 -40.36 49.49 34.95
N ALA A 30 -39.61 49.89 36.00
CA ALA A 30 -38.26 49.39 36.24
C ALA A 30 -38.26 47.88 36.47
N ARG A 31 -39.13 47.38 37.35
CA ARG A 31 -39.26 45.94 37.65
C ARG A 31 -39.63 45.11 36.41
N LYS A 32 -40.51 45.60 35.53
CA LYS A 32 -40.82 44.93 34.24
C LYS A 32 -39.61 44.89 33.30
N LYS A 33 -38.84 45.97 33.19
CA LYS A 33 -37.63 46.01 32.36
C LYS A 33 -36.57 45.03 32.85
N ASP A 34 -36.37 44.93 34.15
CA ASP A 34 -35.42 43.98 34.73
C ASP A 34 -35.87 42.54 34.52
N LEU A 35 -37.16 42.25 34.73
CA LEU A 35 -37.73 40.93 34.44
C LEU A 35 -37.56 40.53 32.96
N GLN A 36 -37.72 41.48 32.03
CA GLN A 36 -37.48 41.24 30.60
C GLN A 36 -36.00 40.98 30.29
N LYS A 37 -35.07 41.71 30.92
CA LYS A 37 -33.62 41.46 30.78
C LYS A 37 -33.24 40.08 31.32
N LEU A 38 -33.73 39.71 32.50
CA LEU A 38 -33.55 38.39 33.10
C LEU A 38 -34.10 37.28 32.19
N ARG A 39 -35.30 37.45 31.62
CA ARG A 39 -35.87 36.51 30.64
C ARG A 39 -35.00 36.37 29.41
N LYS A 40 -34.54 37.47 28.79
CA LYS A 40 -33.64 37.43 27.63
C LYS A 40 -32.32 36.73 27.95
N GLN A 41 -31.74 37.00 29.13
CA GLN A 41 -30.49 36.36 29.56
C GLN A 41 -30.67 34.86 29.79
N ASN A 42 -31.79 34.43 30.38
CA ASN A 42 -32.11 33.02 30.58
C ASN A 42 -32.36 32.28 29.25
N VAL A 43 -33.03 32.91 28.29
CA VAL A 43 -33.21 32.35 26.94
C VAL A 43 -31.86 32.16 26.25
N ASN A 44 -30.95 33.14 26.34
CA ASN A 44 -29.61 33.04 25.75
C ASN A 44 -28.76 31.96 26.44
N LYS A 45 -28.81 31.86 27.77
CA LYS A 45 -28.13 30.78 28.53
C LYS A 45 -28.66 29.40 28.13
N ASN A 46 -29.97 29.24 27.96
CA ASN A 46 -30.57 27.97 27.54
C ASN A 46 -30.19 27.60 26.10
N LYS A 47 -30.16 28.57 25.18
CA LYS A 47 -29.67 28.36 23.80
C LYS A 47 -28.21 27.91 23.80
N GLN A 48 -27.34 28.55 24.57
CA GLN A 48 -25.93 28.15 24.68
C GLN A 48 -25.77 26.74 25.27
N LYS A 49 -26.54 26.38 26.30
CA LYS A 49 -26.56 25.01 26.86
C LYS A 49 -26.99 23.98 25.82
N ALA A 50 -28.01 24.29 25.00
CA ALA A 50 -28.46 23.40 23.94
C ALA A 50 -27.38 23.21 22.86
N ILE A 51 -26.69 24.28 22.45
CA ILE A 51 -25.58 24.20 21.49
C ILE A 51 -24.43 23.37 22.05
N LYS A 52 -24.05 23.57 23.31
CA LYS A 52 -23.00 22.78 23.97
C LYS A 52 -23.34 21.28 24.03
N ARG A 53 -24.61 20.93 24.31
CA ARG A 53 -25.08 19.54 24.28
C ARG A 53 -24.99 18.94 22.87
N LYS A 54 -25.47 19.65 21.85
CA LYS A 54 -25.39 19.21 20.45
C LYS A 54 -23.94 19.04 19.98
N ALA A 55 -23.05 19.96 20.35
CA ALA A 55 -21.63 19.86 20.04
C ALA A 55 -20.95 18.68 20.76
N GLY A 56 -21.34 18.36 21.99
CA GLY A 56 -20.86 17.19 22.71
C GLY A 56 -21.22 15.88 22.00
N ILE A 57 -22.48 15.75 21.55
CA ILE A 57 -22.94 14.59 20.78
C ILE A 57 -22.17 14.50 19.45
N LEU A 58 -22.01 15.62 18.73
CA LEU A 58 -21.27 15.65 17.47
C LEU A 58 -19.80 15.21 17.65
N ARG A 59 -19.13 15.62 18.74
CA ARG A 59 -17.78 15.14 19.05
C ARG A 59 -17.72 13.63 19.26
N MET A 60 -18.70 13.05 19.95
CA MET A 60 -18.76 11.60 20.13
C MET A 60 -18.97 10.86 18.82
N ILE A 61 -19.82 11.39 17.93
CA ILE A 61 -20.01 10.83 16.58
C ILE A 61 -18.70 10.87 15.79
N ILE A 62 -18.01 12.01 15.79
CA ILE A 62 -16.71 12.16 15.11
C ILE A 62 -15.68 11.19 15.71
N PHE A 63 -15.67 11.01 17.03
CA PHE A 63 -14.75 10.09 17.68
C PHE A 63 -15.04 8.63 17.28
N CYS A 64 -16.30 8.18 17.32
CA CYS A 64 -16.68 6.85 16.83
C CYS A 64 -16.34 6.66 15.34
N PHE A 65 -16.57 7.68 14.51
CA PHE A 65 -16.23 7.63 13.10
C PHE A 65 -14.71 7.51 12.89
N ALA A 66 -13.91 8.29 13.62
CA ALA A 66 -12.46 8.21 13.57
C ALA A 66 -11.96 6.81 13.94
N VAL A 67 -12.50 6.21 15.01
CA VAL A 67 -12.17 4.84 15.41
C VAL A 67 -12.53 3.84 14.31
N ALA A 68 -13.70 3.96 13.69
CA ALA A 68 -14.11 3.10 12.59
C ALA A 68 -13.17 3.21 11.37
N VAL A 69 -12.78 4.43 10.98
CA VAL A 69 -11.84 4.66 9.87
C VAL A 69 -10.47 4.06 10.20
N ILE A 70 -9.98 4.24 11.42
CA ILE A 70 -8.70 3.67 11.87
C ILE A 70 -8.74 2.14 11.80
N LEU A 71 -9.85 1.51 12.19
CA LEU A 71 -10.02 0.06 12.08
C LEU A 71 -9.93 -0.39 10.62
N VAL A 72 -10.71 0.21 9.73
CA VAL A 72 -10.69 -0.13 8.30
C VAL A 72 -9.29 0.07 7.70
N TYR A 73 -8.61 1.15 8.05
CA TYR A 73 -7.23 1.39 7.63
C TYR A 73 -6.27 0.28 8.09
N ARG A 74 -6.36 -0.13 9.36
CA ARG A 74 -5.52 -1.23 9.90
C ARG A 74 -5.82 -2.55 9.21
N TYR A 75 -7.09 -2.87 8.97
CA TYR A 75 -7.48 -4.07 8.23
C TYR A 75 -6.95 -4.07 6.79
N SER A 76 -7.02 -2.93 6.10
CA SER A 76 -6.46 -2.80 4.74
C SER A 76 -4.94 -3.04 4.73
N LEU A 77 -4.22 -2.54 5.73
CA LEU A 77 -2.78 -2.74 5.85
C LEU A 77 -2.43 -4.22 6.09
N ILE A 78 -3.16 -4.91 6.97
CA ILE A 78 -2.99 -6.35 7.21
C ILE A 78 -3.27 -7.14 5.93
N TYR A 79 -4.37 -6.83 5.23
CA TYR A 79 -4.73 -7.50 4.00
C TYR A 79 -3.65 -7.36 2.91
N ASN A 80 -3.07 -6.15 2.78
CA ASN A 80 -1.97 -5.94 1.85
C ASN A 80 -0.72 -6.75 2.24
N MET A 81 -0.42 -6.88 3.53
CA MET A 81 0.67 -7.74 4.00
C MET A 81 0.41 -9.22 3.70
N GLU A 82 -0.81 -9.71 3.93
CA GLU A 82 -1.20 -11.08 3.59
C GLU A 82 -1.09 -11.34 2.10
N LYS A 83 -1.52 -10.38 1.27
CA LYS A 83 -1.37 -10.46 -0.19
C LYS A 83 0.10 -10.59 -0.59
N ASN A 84 0.97 -9.73 -0.04
CA ASN A 84 2.41 -9.79 -0.32
C ASN A 84 3.02 -11.13 0.12
N ILE A 85 2.63 -11.65 1.29
CA ILE A 85 3.08 -12.96 1.75
C ILE A 85 2.63 -14.07 0.79
N SER A 86 1.39 -13.98 0.29
CA SER A 86 0.85 -14.94 -0.68
C SER A 86 1.60 -14.90 -2.02
N GLU A 87 1.88 -13.71 -2.53
CA GLU A 87 2.68 -13.51 -3.75
C GLU A 87 4.08 -14.08 -3.59
N VAL A 88 4.78 -13.75 -2.50
CA VAL A 88 6.12 -14.31 -2.22
C VAL A 88 6.09 -15.84 -2.10
N LYS A 89 5.07 -16.43 -1.48
CA LYS A 89 4.91 -17.89 -1.42
C LYS A 89 4.72 -18.51 -2.80
N LYS A 90 3.97 -17.84 -3.67
CA LYS A 90 3.78 -18.28 -5.06
C LYS A 90 5.09 -18.22 -5.84
N ASP A 91 5.85 -17.15 -5.67
CA ASP A 91 7.16 -17.00 -6.32
C ASP A 91 8.14 -18.06 -5.84
N ILE A 92 8.21 -18.33 -4.54
CA ILE A 92 9.01 -19.42 -3.97
C ILE A 92 8.61 -20.76 -4.60
N SER A 93 7.31 -21.03 -4.68
CA SER A 93 6.81 -22.29 -5.27
C SER A 93 7.18 -22.41 -6.75
N SER A 94 7.13 -21.30 -7.50
CA SER A 94 7.56 -21.25 -8.90
C SER A 94 9.06 -21.54 -9.04
N VAL A 95 9.89 -20.90 -8.22
CA VAL A 95 11.35 -21.10 -8.23
C VAL A 95 11.73 -22.52 -7.81
N VAL A 96 11.03 -23.11 -6.85
CA VAL A 96 11.24 -24.52 -6.45
C VAL A 96 10.90 -25.45 -7.62
N ALA A 97 9.77 -25.25 -8.29
CA ALA A 97 9.39 -26.05 -9.45
C ALA A 97 10.39 -25.91 -10.60
N GLU A 98 10.89 -24.70 -10.86
CA GLU A 98 11.92 -24.47 -11.87
C GLU A 98 13.24 -25.17 -11.51
N ASN A 99 13.68 -25.09 -10.25
CA ASN A 99 14.86 -25.80 -9.76
C ASN A 99 14.71 -27.32 -9.88
N GLU A 100 13.55 -27.88 -9.54
CA GLU A 100 13.28 -29.31 -9.71
C GLU A 100 13.35 -29.71 -11.19
N ASN A 101 12.76 -28.92 -12.08
CA ASN A 101 12.81 -29.17 -13.52
C ASN A 101 14.24 -29.11 -14.06
N LEU A 102 15.05 -28.14 -13.63
CA LEU A 102 16.47 -28.05 -13.98
C LEU A 102 17.24 -29.27 -13.47
N LYS A 103 16.98 -29.70 -12.23
CA LYS A 103 17.59 -30.91 -11.66
C LYS A 103 17.25 -32.15 -12.48
N ILE A 104 15.99 -32.32 -12.88
CA ILE A 104 15.58 -33.40 -13.79
C ILE A 104 16.28 -33.28 -15.14
N GLY A 105 16.43 -32.06 -15.67
CA GLY A 105 17.19 -31.78 -16.87
C GLY A 105 18.65 -32.25 -16.78
N LEU A 106 19.34 -31.91 -15.69
CA LEU A 106 20.71 -32.36 -15.44
C LEU A 106 20.81 -33.88 -15.35
N LEU A 107 19.88 -34.53 -14.65
CA LEU A 107 19.83 -36.00 -14.55
C LEU A 107 19.63 -36.68 -15.91
N LYS A 108 18.96 -36.04 -16.87
CA LYS A 108 18.86 -36.56 -18.24
C LYS A 108 20.22 -36.58 -18.95
N TYR A 109 21.07 -35.59 -18.70
CA TYR A 109 22.41 -35.51 -19.30
C TYR A 109 23.44 -36.37 -18.56
N ASP A 110 23.22 -36.66 -17.28
CA ASP A 110 24.00 -37.63 -16.50
C ASP A 110 23.64 -39.09 -16.82
N ASN A 111 22.65 -39.30 -17.70
CA ASN A 111 22.31 -40.64 -18.15
C ASN A 111 23.38 -41.16 -19.11
N ILE A 112 24.08 -42.23 -18.69
CA ILE A 112 25.13 -42.91 -19.46
C ILE A 112 24.69 -43.23 -20.89
N LYS A 113 23.40 -43.55 -21.12
CA LYS A 113 22.89 -43.84 -22.47
C LYS A 113 22.90 -42.61 -23.38
N VAL A 114 22.61 -41.42 -22.84
CA VAL A 114 22.64 -40.18 -23.61
C VAL A 114 24.08 -39.82 -23.97
N ILE A 115 25.00 -40.03 -23.03
CA ILE A 115 26.45 -39.84 -23.26
C ILE A 115 26.95 -40.82 -24.33
N GLU A 116 26.58 -42.10 -24.23
CA GLU A 116 26.95 -43.15 -25.17
C GLU A 116 26.39 -42.87 -26.58
N ASP A 117 25.12 -42.47 -26.69
CA ASP A 117 24.50 -42.11 -27.97
C ASP A 117 25.21 -40.92 -28.63
N LYS A 118 25.54 -39.89 -27.85
CA LYS A 118 26.24 -38.71 -28.37
C LYS A 118 27.67 -39.03 -28.78
N ALA A 119 28.39 -39.81 -27.96
CA ALA A 119 29.72 -40.29 -28.27
C ALA A 119 29.74 -41.14 -29.56
N SER A 120 28.77 -42.03 -29.71
CA SER A 120 28.68 -42.95 -30.85
C SER A 120 28.25 -42.23 -32.14
N LYS A 121 27.22 -41.38 -32.07
CA LYS A 121 26.60 -40.77 -33.25
C LYS A 121 27.27 -39.47 -33.70
N GLU A 122 27.69 -38.62 -32.77
CA GLU A 122 28.26 -37.30 -33.09
C GLU A 122 29.79 -37.31 -33.12
N LEU A 123 30.42 -38.07 -32.21
CA LEU A 123 31.88 -38.13 -32.09
C LEU A 123 32.50 -39.36 -32.77
N ASN A 124 31.68 -40.22 -33.38
CA ASN A 124 32.09 -41.49 -33.98
C ASN A 124 32.95 -42.35 -33.02
N MET A 125 32.71 -42.26 -31.71
CA MET A 125 33.38 -43.10 -30.73
C MET A 125 32.78 -44.50 -30.80
N ILE A 126 33.64 -45.48 -31.07
CA ILE A 126 33.23 -46.88 -31.17
C ILE A 126 33.57 -47.55 -29.84
N PRO A 127 32.64 -48.28 -29.20
CA PRO A 127 32.96 -49.05 -28.00
C PRO A 127 34.11 -50.02 -28.31
N LYS A 128 35.08 -50.10 -27.40
CA LYS A 128 36.27 -50.91 -27.62
C LYS A 128 35.89 -52.39 -27.71
N SER A 129 36.08 -52.97 -28.88
CA SER A 129 36.10 -54.44 -29.04
C SER A 129 37.31 -55.01 -28.30
N SER A 130 37.14 -56.18 -27.67
CA SER A 130 38.20 -56.95 -27.01
C SER A 130 39.40 -57.24 -27.95
N THR A 131 39.19 -57.16 -29.26
CA THR A 131 40.21 -57.31 -30.31
C THR A 131 41.08 -56.07 -30.53
N ASN A 132 40.67 -54.87 -30.09
CA ASN A 132 41.33 -53.58 -30.37
C ASN A 132 42.02 -52.97 -29.13
N ILE A 133 42.46 -53.81 -28.19
CA ILE A 133 43.14 -53.37 -26.97
C ILE A 133 44.66 -53.40 -27.21
N GLN A 134 45.29 -52.24 -27.28
CA GLN A 134 46.75 -52.13 -27.28
C GLN A 134 47.25 -51.76 -25.89
N TYR A 135 48.11 -52.61 -25.32
CA TYR A 135 48.79 -52.33 -24.06
C TYR A 135 50.08 -51.56 -24.35
N ILE A 136 50.11 -50.28 -23.97
CA ILE A 136 51.31 -49.45 -24.10
C ILE A 136 52.09 -49.50 -22.79
N ASN A 137 53.35 -49.91 -22.87
CA ASN A 137 54.24 -49.92 -21.72
C ASN A 137 54.76 -48.49 -21.45
N LEU A 138 54.23 -47.87 -20.40
CA LEU A 138 54.54 -46.49 -19.99
C LEU A 138 55.98 -46.29 -19.49
N ASN A 139 56.74 -47.38 -19.26
CA ASN A 139 58.15 -47.28 -18.84
C ASN A 139 59.10 -46.95 -20.00
N LYS A 140 58.63 -46.98 -21.25
CA LYS A 140 59.39 -46.50 -22.41
C LYS A 140 59.03 -45.04 -22.71
N LYS A 141 60.00 -44.24 -23.16
CA LYS A 141 59.75 -42.88 -23.68
C LYS A 141 58.94 -42.98 -24.98
N ASN A 142 57.61 -43.07 -24.85
CA ASN A 142 56.68 -43.25 -25.98
C ASN A 142 56.28 -41.92 -26.65
N PHE A 143 56.74 -40.80 -26.11
CA PHE A 143 56.48 -39.46 -26.66
C PHE A 143 57.79 -38.90 -27.19
N LYS A 144 57.76 -38.32 -28.41
CA LYS A 144 58.87 -37.47 -28.88
C LYS A 144 58.95 -36.26 -27.96
N ASP A 145 60.10 -36.02 -27.34
CA ASP A 145 60.37 -34.80 -26.61
C ASP A 145 60.21 -33.62 -27.59
N VAL A 146 59.11 -32.88 -27.47
CA VAL A 146 58.83 -31.69 -28.27
C VAL A 146 59.66 -30.54 -27.71
N SER A 147 60.98 -30.64 -27.82
CA SER A 147 61.93 -29.64 -27.31
C SER A 147 62.03 -28.39 -28.20
N ASN A 148 60.94 -28.00 -28.86
CA ASN A 148 60.80 -26.73 -29.55
C ASN A 148 59.35 -26.24 -29.43
N VAL A 149 58.92 -25.97 -28.21
CA VAL A 149 57.83 -25.03 -27.99
C VAL A 149 58.50 -23.69 -27.70
N GLU A 150 58.47 -22.80 -28.69
CA GLU A 150 58.79 -21.39 -28.52
C GLU A 150 58.11 -20.88 -27.25
N LYS A 151 58.92 -20.42 -26.29
CA LYS A 151 58.43 -19.67 -25.14
C LYS A 151 57.85 -18.35 -25.66
N LYS A 152 56.57 -18.32 -26.00
CA LYS A 152 55.81 -17.08 -26.07
C LYS A 152 55.68 -16.54 -24.65
N GLU A 153 56.55 -15.59 -24.30
CA GLU A 153 56.44 -14.77 -23.10
C GLU A 153 55.03 -14.17 -23.01
N ARG A 154 54.22 -14.65 -22.07
CA ARG A 154 52.95 -14.01 -21.68
C ARG A 154 53.10 -13.21 -20.39
N ASN A 155 54.07 -12.29 -20.31
CA ASN A 155 54.37 -11.60 -19.04
C ASN A 155 54.32 -10.06 -19.08
N ASN A 156 53.53 -9.44 -19.97
CA ASN A 156 53.33 -7.98 -19.94
C ASN A 156 52.05 -7.50 -19.22
N ILE A 157 50.99 -8.32 -19.16
CA ILE A 157 49.70 -7.90 -18.61
C ILE A 157 49.63 -8.16 -17.09
N PHE A 158 50.11 -9.33 -16.65
CA PHE A 158 50.13 -9.69 -15.22
C PHE A 158 51.05 -8.80 -14.39
N LYS A 159 52.15 -8.32 -14.99
CA LYS A 159 53.12 -7.43 -14.34
C LYS A 159 52.51 -6.06 -14.05
N LYS A 160 51.74 -5.50 -15.00
CA LYS A 160 51.01 -4.22 -14.82
C LYS A 160 49.91 -4.28 -13.76
N ILE A 161 49.18 -5.40 -13.68
CA ILE A 161 48.12 -5.57 -12.68
C ILE A 161 48.72 -5.65 -11.26
N LYS A 162 49.86 -6.32 -11.11
CA LYS A 162 50.53 -6.43 -9.80
C LYS A 162 51.00 -5.06 -9.28
N GLU A 163 51.51 -4.20 -10.16
CA GLU A 163 52.00 -2.85 -9.83
C GLU A 163 50.89 -1.87 -9.41
N ILE A 164 49.63 -2.18 -9.74
CA ILE A 164 48.47 -1.36 -9.36
C ILE A 164 47.83 -1.85 -8.05
N LEU A 165 47.97 -3.14 -7.73
CA LEU A 165 47.32 -3.79 -6.59
C LEU A 165 48.21 -3.95 -5.36
N PHE A 166 49.54 -3.91 -5.52
CA PHE A 166 50.55 -3.99 -4.46
C PHE A 166 51.51 -2.81 -4.58
#